data_AF-A0A5M6C737-F1
#
_entry.id   AF-A0A5M6C737-F1
#
_cell.length_a   1.000
_cell.length_b   1.000
_cell.length_c   1.000
_cell.angle_alpha   90.00
_cell.angle_beta   90.00
_cell.angle_gamma   90.00
#
_symmetry.space_group_name_H-M   'P 1'
#
loop_
_entity.id
_entity.type
_entity.pdbx_description
1 polymer ?
#
loop_
_entity_poly.entity_id
_entity_poly.type
_entity_poly.pdbx_seq_one_letter_code
_entity_poly.pdbx_strand_id
1 'polypeptide(L)'
;MSSSSERMCIVTRQKHPSSFLINLRPTHFPSTPTSSSSLQLLPDRVASPLSRKKGKGMWVSCHRDVIQQLPADKGPHTGLLRQIPSLQVPANLVEIIHAQLVSRVIYELEHFAKSIGPATPRSKWLSREASTSSSEVRTAGQSGSSGSILVEKEADGGIKVGSAWTVVRRLMEEEVEVSKDDGESMVIKPQSHESGANIIAILDISNLALEKPDSSSETVEMKSDHTIPSIPLVSITSPSPTTTAHQIPLYTLATLLPASSHERIRKAITSILATERNHARRLRSLSRSPCNDDGETTPSTVITTPTSKAASLSTTTERVHTNLLALSSFPCSTITSTDDPDYGVGALPYFSRGELGVPLAIALWRLRCFHGQGWEAV
;
A
#
# COMPACT_ATOMS: atom_id res chain seq x y z
N MET A 1 1.02 12.03 5.00
CA MET A 1 -0.15 12.33 4.14
C MET A 1 -0.45 13.83 4.00
N SER A 2 0.41 14.73 4.51
CA SER A 2 0.12 16.17 4.72
C SER A 2 0.28 17.08 3.50
N SER A 3 0.80 16.61 2.37
CA SER A 3 1.11 17.49 1.21
C SER A 3 -0.08 17.77 0.27
N SER A 4 -1.27 17.22 0.55
CA SER A 4 -2.42 17.42 -0.34
C SER A 4 -3.04 18.81 -0.14
N SER A 5 -3.42 19.48 -1.23
CA SER A 5 -4.02 20.82 -1.16
C SER A 5 -5.26 20.83 -0.26
N GLU A 6 -5.40 21.84 0.59
CA GLU A 6 -6.61 22.06 1.36
C GLU A 6 -7.78 22.51 0.48
N ARG A 7 -8.97 22.04 0.83
CA ARG A 7 -10.23 22.31 0.14
C ARG A 7 -11.34 22.47 1.17
N MET A 8 -12.35 23.26 0.84
CA MET A 8 -13.50 23.50 1.72
C MET A 8 -14.59 22.46 1.45
N CYS A 9 -15.09 21.80 2.49
CA CYS A 9 -16.29 20.98 2.42
C CYS A 9 -17.53 21.87 2.20
N ILE A 10 -18.35 21.58 1.19
CA ILE A 10 -19.54 22.39 0.90
C ILE A 10 -20.63 22.30 1.98
N VAL A 11 -20.68 21.17 2.70
CA VAL A 11 -21.70 20.90 3.73
C VAL A 11 -21.29 21.48 5.08
N THR A 12 -20.05 21.26 5.53
CA THR A 12 -19.60 21.72 6.87
C THR A 12 -18.87 23.06 6.85
N ARG A 13 -18.48 23.55 5.66
CA ARG A 13 -17.63 24.75 5.47
C ARG A 13 -16.24 24.68 6.10
N GLN A 14 -15.86 23.54 6.66
CA GLN A 14 -14.52 23.31 7.19
C GLN A 14 -13.52 23.06 6.05
N LYS A 15 -12.28 23.49 6.25
CA LYS A 15 -11.16 23.17 5.35
C LYS A 15 -10.51 21.87 5.79
N HIS A 16 -10.31 20.98 4.84
CA HIS A 16 -9.66 19.68 5.04
C HIS A 16 -8.68 19.41 3.90
N PRO A 17 -7.60 18.65 4.12
CA PRO A 17 -6.76 18.18 3.03
C PRO A 17 -7.60 17.36 2.03
N SER A 18 -7.36 17.52 0.74
CA SER A 18 -8.12 16.83 -0.32
C SER A 18 -8.11 15.29 -0.22
N SER A 19 -7.15 14.70 0.51
CA SER A 19 -7.15 13.27 0.85
C SER A 19 -8.37 12.85 1.69
N PHE A 20 -8.93 13.74 2.50
CA PHE A 20 -10.09 13.52 3.37
C PHE A 20 -11.42 13.93 2.74
N LEU A 21 -11.39 14.45 1.51
CA LEU A 21 -12.58 14.89 0.81
C LEU A 21 -12.84 14.05 -0.44
N ILE A 22 -14.12 13.99 -0.80
CA ILE A 22 -14.61 13.39 -2.03
C ILE A 22 -15.02 14.51 -2.97
N ASN A 23 -14.52 14.48 -4.20
CA ASN A 23 -14.94 15.40 -5.23
C ASN A 23 -16.22 14.88 -5.89
N LEU A 24 -17.31 15.62 -5.75
CA LEU A 24 -18.58 15.37 -6.42
C LEU A 24 -18.70 16.28 -7.65
N ARG A 25 -19.14 15.72 -8.77
CA ARG A 25 -19.31 16.46 -10.02
C ARG A 25 -20.71 16.27 -10.62
N PRO A 26 -21.30 17.35 -11.16
CA PRO A 26 -22.45 17.24 -12.04
C PRO A 26 -22.10 16.33 -13.22
N THR A 27 -22.86 15.26 -13.38
CA THR A 27 -22.72 14.26 -14.43
C THR A 27 -24.05 14.13 -15.14
N HIS A 28 -24.02 14.27 -16.46
CA HIS A 28 -25.21 14.14 -17.29
C HIS A 28 -25.51 12.66 -17.49
N PHE A 29 -26.74 12.25 -17.19
CA PHE A 29 -27.23 10.93 -17.56
C PHE A 29 -28.03 11.03 -18.86
N PRO A 30 -27.74 10.17 -19.84
CA PRO A 30 -28.52 10.15 -21.07
C PRO A 30 -29.99 9.87 -20.69
N SER A 31 -30.87 10.73 -21.19
CA SER A 31 -32.31 10.55 -21.05
C SER A 31 -32.71 9.19 -21.62
N THR A 32 -33.40 8.37 -20.81
CA THR A 32 -34.25 7.34 -21.40
C THR A 32 -35.37 8.04 -22.18
N PRO A 33 -35.94 7.43 -23.25
CA PRO A 33 -36.94 8.09 -24.10
C PRO A 33 -38.17 8.62 -23.35
N THR A 34 -38.39 8.16 -22.12
CA THR A 34 -39.49 8.55 -21.23
C THR A 34 -39.11 9.59 -20.17
N SER A 35 -37.83 9.94 -20.00
CA SER A 35 -37.33 10.83 -18.95
C SER A 35 -36.53 11.99 -19.53
N SER A 36 -36.79 13.22 -19.11
CA SER A 36 -35.89 14.34 -19.41
C SER A 36 -34.48 14.05 -18.89
N SER A 37 -33.46 14.54 -19.58
CA SER A 37 -32.09 14.32 -19.16
C SER A 37 -31.86 14.87 -17.76
N SER A 38 -31.32 14.06 -16.85
CA SER A 38 -31.10 14.45 -15.47
C SER A 38 -29.62 14.73 -15.23
N LEU A 39 -29.33 15.88 -14.63
CA LEU A 39 -28.01 16.24 -14.18
C LEU A 39 -27.86 15.78 -12.74
N GLN A 40 -27.00 14.82 -12.47
CA GLN A 40 -26.86 14.26 -11.12
C GLN A 40 -25.48 14.54 -10.54
N LEU A 41 -25.44 14.75 -9.22
CA LEU A 41 -24.19 14.96 -8.50
C LEU A 41 -23.59 13.60 -8.10
N LEU A 42 -22.47 13.21 -8.75
CA LEU A 42 -21.83 11.91 -8.54
C LEU A 42 -20.37 12.03 -8.07
N PRO A 43 -19.82 11.03 -7.35
CA PRO A 43 -18.40 10.98 -7.05
C PRO A 43 -17.53 10.87 -8.31
N ASP A 44 -16.50 11.71 -8.39
CA ASP A 44 -15.48 11.67 -9.43
C ASP A 44 -14.21 11.00 -8.90
N ARG A 45 -13.80 9.88 -9.53
CA ARG A 45 -12.53 9.16 -9.29
C ARG A 45 -12.36 8.53 -7.91
N VAL A 46 -13.45 8.16 -7.23
CA VAL A 46 -13.27 7.44 -5.97
C VAL A 46 -12.70 6.05 -6.25
N ALA A 47 -13.20 5.34 -7.27
CA ALA A 47 -12.76 3.97 -7.61
C ALA A 47 -11.46 3.88 -8.44
N SER A 48 -11.19 4.83 -9.35
CA SER A 48 -10.12 4.72 -10.35
C SER A 48 -9.26 5.98 -10.42
N PRO A 49 -7.92 5.86 -10.55
CA PRO A 49 -7.02 7.00 -10.61
C PRO A 49 -6.96 7.67 -12.00
N LEU A 50 -7.76 7.22 -12.97
CA LEU A 50 -7.69 7.65 -14.38
C LEU A 50 -7.94 9.15 -14.63
N SER A 51 -7.60 9.59 -15.85
CA SER A 51 -7.39 10.98 -16.29
C SER A 51 -8.42 12.00 -15.80
N ARG A 52 -7.94 13.21 -15.45
CA ARG A 52 -8.72 14.35 -14.93
C ARG A 52 -9.86 14.78 -15.86
N LYS A 53 -11.10 14.45 -15.50
CA LYS A 53 -12.30 15.04 -16.07
C LYS A 53 -12.18 16.56 -15.89
N LYS A 54 -12.41 17.31 -16.96
CA LYS A 54 -12.46 18.77 -16.91
C LYS A 54 -13.77 19.22 -16.27
N GLY A 55 -13.79 20.41 -15.68
CA GLY A 55 -14.99 20.99 -15.07
C GLY A 55 -14.88 21.27 -13.57
N LYS A 56 -15.85 22.04 -13.06
CA LYS A 56 -15.97 22.46 -11.66
C LYS A 56 -16.60 21.35 -10.84
N GLY A 57 -15.89 20.86 -9.83
CA GLY A 57 -16.40 19.92 -8.84
C GLY A 57 -16.65 20.59 -7.49
N MET A 58 -17.37 19.88 -6.63
CA MET A 58 -17.68 20.28 -5.26
C MET A 58 -17.08 19.26 -4.30
N TRP A 59 -16.40 19.74 -3.26
CA TRP A 59 -15.76 18.85 -2.29
C TRP A 59 -16.69 18.61 -1.10
N VAL A 60 -16.92 17.34 -0.76
CA VAL A 60 -17.64 16.90 0.44
C VAL A 60 -16.68 16.14 1.35
N SER A 61 -16.90 16.20 2.67
CA SER A 61 -16.15 15.37 3.62
C SER A 61 -16.36 13.89 3.32
N CYS A 62 -15.30 13.08 3.40
CA CYS A 62 -15.37 11.62 3.29
C CYS A 62 -15.92 11.01 4.59
N HIS A 63 -17.11 11.44 5.01
CA HIS A 63 -17.80 11.00 6.21
C HIS A 63 -19.25 10.68 5.86
N ARG A 64 -19.73 9.49 6.21
CA ARG A 64 -21.07 9.00 5.86
C ARG A 64 -22.16 10.00 6.23
N ASP A 65 -22.17 10.47 7.48
CA ASP A 65 -23.22 11.36 7.98
C ASP A 65 -23.23 12.73 7.29
N VAL A 66 -22.06 13.25 6.91
CA VAL A 66 -21.96 14.50 6.15
C VAL A 66 -22.52 14.33 4.73
N ILE A 67 -22.28 13.17 4.11
CA ILE A 67 -22.82 12.84 2.78
C ILE A 67 -24.33 12.64 2.86
N GLN A 68 -24.85 12.02 3.92
CA GLN A 68 -26.29 11.85 4.15
C GLN A 68 -27.05 13.18 4.30
N GLN A 69 -26.36 14.26 4.68
CA GLN A 69 -26.96 15.60 4.75
C GLN A 69 -27.03 16.30 3.38
N LEU A 70 -26.35 15.80 2.34
CA LEU A 70 -26.37 16.45 1.02
C LEU A 70 -27.76 16.54 0.39
N PRO A 71 -28.60 15.48 0.42
CA PRO A 71 -29.96 15.55 -0.11
C PRO A 71 -30.91 16.41 0.74
N ALA A 72 -30.51 16.80 1.95
CA ALA A 72 -31.36 17.61 2.82
C ALA A 72 -31.54 19.02 2.24
N ASP A 73 -32.78 19.52 2.29
CA ASP A 73 -33.13 20.88 1.85
C ASP A 73 -32.61 22.00 2.77
N LYS A 74 -31.81 21.65 3.77
CA LYS A 74 -31.26 22.54 4.78
C LYS A 74 -29.75 22.38 4.84
N GLY A 75 -29.06 23.49 5.00
CA GLY A 75 -27.61 23.53 5.17
C GLY A 75 -26.95 24.62 4.33
N PRO A 76 -25.66 24.90 4.58
CA PRO A 76 -24.95 25.94 3.87
C PRO A 76 -24.64 25.56 2.41
N HIS A 77 -24.78 24.27 2.02
CA HIS A 77 -24.64 23.80 0.64
C HIS A 77 -25.86 24.07 -0.23
N THR A 78 -27.05 24.22 0.35
CA THR A 78 -28.32 24.30 -0.38
C THR A 78 -28.34 25.45 -1.40
N GLY A 79 -27.86 26.63 -1.02
CA GLY A 79 -27.79 27.79 -1.92
C GLY A 79 -26.88 27.53 -3.14
N LEU A 80 -25.76 26.83 -2.94
CA LEU A 80 -24.85 26.47 -4.02
C LEU A 80 -25.47 25.43 -4.97
N LEU A 81 -26.15 24.42 -4.43
CA LEU A 81 -26.82 23.40 -5.26
C LEU A 81 -27.96 24.00 -6.08
N ARG A 82 -28.73 24.94 -5.50
CA ARG A 82 -29.84 25.62 -6.19
C ARG A 82 -29.39 26.55 -7.33
N GLN A 83 -28.14 26.99 -7.36
CA GLN A 83 -27.59 27.78 -8.48
C GLN A 83 -27.43 26.96 -9.76
N ILE A 84 -27.41 25.63 -9.68
CA ILE A 84 -27.29 24.74 -10.84
C ILE A 84 -28.69 24.15 -11.10
N PRO A 85 -29.46 24.71 -12.05
CA PRO A 85 -30.81 24.21 -12.33
C PRO A 85 -30.72 22.74 -12.78
N SER A 86 -31.74 21.95 -12.44
CA SER A 86 -31.84 20.49 -12.72
C SER A 86 -30.81 19.59 -12.02
N LEU A 87 -29.92 20.12 -11.18
CA LEU A 87 -29.00 19.30 -10.42
C LEU A 87 -29.75 18.50 -9.34
N GLN A 88 -29.66 17.18 -9.42
CA GLN A 88 -30.23 16.25 -8.46
C GLN A 88 -29.13 15.55 -7.68
N VAL A 89 -29.35 15.33 -6.39
CA VAL A 89 -28.49 14.49 -5.55
C VAL A 89 -29.15 13.11 -5.49
N PRO A 90 -28.51 12.03 -5.97
CA PRO A 90 -29.08 10.70 -5.89
C PRO A 90 -29.34 10.28 -4.45
N ALA A 91 -30.51 9.68 -4.18
CA ALA A 91 -30.86 9.19 -2.85
C ALA A 91 -29.88 8.11 -2.34
N ASN A 92 -29.29 7.34 -3.27
CA ASN A 92 -28.31 6.29 -2.99
C ASN A 92 -26.85 6.75 -3.09
N LEU A 93 -26.58 8.06 -2.97
CA LEU A 93 -25.23 8.61 -3.13
C LEU A 93 -24.24 8.01 -2.13
N VAL A 94 -24.69 7.71 -0.92
CA VAL A 94 -23.88 7.12 0.16
C VAL A 94 -23.40 5.73 -0.25
N GLU A 95 -24.30 4.90 -0.77
CA GLU A 95 -24.03 3.54 -1.23
C GLU A 95 -23.10 3.56 -2.44
N ILE A 96 -23.32 4.48 -3.38
CA ILE A 96 -22.43 4.66 -4.54
C ILE A 96 -21.01 4.99 -4.08
N ILE A 97 -20.85 5.93 -3.15
CA ILE A 97 -19.53 6.31 -2.62
C ILE A 97 -18.88 5.14 -1.90
N HIS A 98 -19.62 4.45 -1.02
CA HIS A 98 -19.11 3.28 -0.30
C HIS A 98 -18.61 2.20 -1.26
N ALA A 99 -19.42 1.83 -2.26
CA ALA A 99 -19.06 0.83 -3.26
C ALA A 99 -17.81 1.25 -4.06
N GLN A 100 -17.66 2.53 -4.38
CA GLN A 100 -16.47 3.04 -5.06
C GLN A 100 -15.22 3.04 -4.15
N LEU A 101 -15.35 3.33 -2.86
CA LEU A 101 -14.23 3.24 -1.89
C LEU A 101 -13.77 1.80 -1.72
N VAL A 102 -14.69 0.85 -1.57
CA VAL A 102 -14.38 -0.58 -1.53
C VAL A 102 -13.68 -1.02 -2.81
N SER A 103 -14.21 -0.63 -3.97
CA SER A 103 -13.60 -0.92 -5.27
C SER A 103 -12.18 -0.35 -5.39
N ARG A 104 -11.94 0.84 -4.81
CA ARG A 104 -10.63 1.48 -4.77
C ARG A 104 -9.62 0.69 -3.95
N VAL A 105 -10.00 0.19 -2.78
CA VAL A 105 -9.13 -0.64 -1.93
C VAL A 105 -8.73 -1.91 -2.69
N ILE A 106 -9.69 -2.59 -3.32
CA ILE A 106 -9.42 -3.80 -4.10
C ILE A 106 -8.49 -3.50 -5.28
N TYR A 107 -8.76 -2.41 -6.02
CA TYR A 107 -7.91 -1.97 -7.13
C TYR A 107 -6.48 -1.70 -6.68
N GLU A 108 -6.29 -0.94 -5.60
CA GLU A 108 -4.95 -0.62 -5.08
C GLU A 108 -4.24 -1.85 -4.54
N LEU A 109 -4.95 -2.81 -3.94
CA LEU A 109 -4.36 -4.06 -3.48
C LEU A 109 -3.87 -4.93 -4.67
N GLU A 110 -4.69 -5.07 -5.72
CA GLU A 110 -4.33 -5.79 -6.94
C GLU A 110 -3.19 -5.09 -7.70
N HIS A 111 -3.23 -3.77 -7.77
CA HIS A 111 -2.16 -2.96 -8.37
C HIS A 111 -0.87 -3.11 -7.58
N PHE A 112 -0.93 -2.98 -6.26
CA PHE A 112 0.19 -3.17 -5.35
C PHE A 112 0.83 -4.55 -5.53
N ALA A 113 0.03 -5.62 -5.55
CA ALA A 113 0.49 -6.99 -5.81
C ALA A 113 1.25 -7.13 -7.14
N LYS A 114 0.76 -6.46 -8.21
CA LYS A 114 1.43 -6.44 -9.52
C LYS A 114 2.72 -5.62 -9.50
N SER A 115 2.73 -4.48 -8.80
CA SER A 115 3.86 -3.56 -8.74
C SER A 115 5.03 -4.09 -7.92
N ILE A 116 4.78 -4.83 -6.84
CA ILE A 116 5.86 -5.42 -6.05
C ILE A 116 6.42 -6.70 -6.65
N GLY A 117 5.64 -7.37 -7.50
CA GLY A 117 6.02 -8.61 -8.16
C GLY A 117 7.41 -8.47 -8.80
N PRO A 118 8.14 -9.59 -9.01
CA PRO A 118 9.43 -9.53 -9.65
C PRO A 118 9.22 -8.78 -10.97
N ALA A 119 9.73 -7.54 -11.04
CA ALA A 119 9.81 -6.82 -12.29
C ALA A 119 10.50 -7.81 -13.19
N THR A 120 9.73 -8.45 -14.09
CA THR A 120 10.28 -9.46 -14.98
C THR A 120 11.51 -8.80 -15.55
N PRO A 121 12.71 -9.37 -15.32
CA PRO A 121 13.95 -8.71 -15.67
C PRO A 121 13.73 -8.18 -17.06
N ARG A 122 13.95 -6.87 -17.22
CA ARG A 122 13.55 -6.04 -18.35
C ARG A 122 14.29 -6.43 -19.65
N SER A 123 14.61 -7.72 -19.83
CA SER A 123 15.25 -8.33 -20.98
C SER A 123 14.49 -8.07 -22.27
N LYS A 124 13.18 -7.77 -22.22
CA LYS A 124 12.44 -7.37 -23.43
C LYS A 124 12.67 -5.93 -23.91
N TRP A 125 13.18 -5.01 -23.08
CA TRP A 125 13.48 -3.65 -23.56
C TRP A 125 14.88 -3.56 -24.17
N LEU A 126 15.87 -4.25 -23.61
CA LEU A 126 17.21 -4.29 -24.20
C LEU A 126 17.27 -5.14 -25.49
N SER A 127 16.38 -6.12 -25.67
CA SER A 127 16.33 -6.88 -26.94
C SER A 127 15.70 -6.13 -28.11
N ARG A 128 15.03 -4.99 -27.89
CA ARG A 128 14.39 -4.25 -28.99
C ARG A 128 15.31 -3.21 -29.64
N GLU A 129 16.41 -2.83 -28.99
CA GLU A 129 17.45 -2.00 -29.59
C GLU A 129 18.51 -2.83 -30.35
N ALA A 130 18.63 -4.13 -30.06
CA ALA A 130 19.56 -5.02 -30.75
C ALA A 130 19.09 -5.56 -32.11
N SER A 131 17.91 -5.15 -32.61
CA SER A 131 17.37 -5.64 -33.89
C SER A 131 17.23 -4.58 -34.99
N THR A 132 17.78 -3.37 -34.80
CA THR A 132 17.64 -2.27 -35.79
C THR A 132 18.97 -1.65 -36.25
N SER A 133 20.08 -2.39 -36.18
CA SER A 133 21.35 -1.95 -36.78
C SER A 133 21.99 -3.08 -37.60
N SER A 134 21.35 -3.42 -38.72
CA SER A 134 22.02 -4.04 -39.87
C SER A 134 21.91 -3.08 -41.05
N SER A 135 22.67 -1.98 -40.97
CA SER A 135 23.10 -1.19 -42.11
C SER A 135 24.44 -0.60 -41.71
N GLU A 136 25.49 -1.09 -42.36
CA GLU A 136 26.86 -0.62 -42.28
C GLU A 136 26.94 0.91 -42.41
N VAL A 137 27.76 1.57 -41.59
CA VAL A 137 28.99 2.27 -42.01
C VAL A 137 29.79 2.61 -40.74
N ARG A 138 31.07 2.29 -40.78
CA ARG A 138 32.09 2.52 -39.76
C ARG A 138 32.29 4.02 -39.49
N THR A 139 32.34 4.42 -38.22
CA THR A 139 33.36 5.34 -37.70
C THR A 139 33.43 5.23 -36.17
N ALA A 140 34.64 5.40 -35.67
CA ALA A 140 35.09 5.03 -34.33
C ALA A 140 34.56 5.95 -33.22
N GLY A 141 34.38 5.35 -32.05
CA GLY A 141 34.62 6.00 -30.76
C GLY A 141 33.42 6.69 -30.10
N GLN A 142 32.61 5.93 -29.37
CA GLN A 142 32.00 6.42 -28.13
C GLN A 142 31.46 5.26 -27.29
N SER A 143 32.00 5.11 -26.09
CA SER A 143 31.62 4.10 -25.11
C SER A 143 30.25 4.43 -24.51
N GLY A 144 29.23 3.64 -24.87
CA GLY A 144 27.89 3.74 -24.30
C GLY A 144 27.80 3.10 -22.92
N SER A 145 27.47 3.92 -21.93
CA SER A 145 27.27 3.56 -20.53
C SER A 145 26.06 2.61 -20.37
N SER A 146 26.33 1.41 -19.85
CA SER A 146 25.29 0.46 -19.43
C SER A 146 24.74 0.89 -18.08
N GLY A 147 23.43 1.12 -17.99
CA GLY A 147 22.73 1.42 -16.73
C GLY A 147 22.87 0.27 -15.73
N SER A 148 23.90 0.33 -14.89
CA SER A 148 24.15 -0.57 -13.79
C SER A 148 23.22 -0.25 -12.62
N ILE A 149 22.93 -1.27 -11.82
CA ILE A 149 22.49 -1.07 -10.44
C ILE A 149 23.51 -0.11 -9.81
N LEU A 150 23.04 1.04 -9.31
CA LEU A 150 23.85 2.05 -8.63
C LEU A 150 24.50 1.37 -7.41
N VAL A 151 25.69 0.84 -7.65
CA VAL A 151 26.64 0.43 -6.64
C VAL A 151 27.31 1.74 -6.25
N GLU A 152 26.78 2.40 -5.23
CA GLU A 152 27.50 3.50 -4.59
C GLU A 152 28.76 2.89 -3.99
N LYS A 153 29.89 3.17 -4.64
CA LYS A 153 31.22 2.80 -4.18
C LYS A 153 31.63 3.87 -3.18
N GLU A 154 31.35 3.66 -1.89
CA GLU A 154 31.91 4.49 -0.82
C GLU A 154 33.46 4.44 -0.91
N ALA A 155 34.11 5.53 -0.51
CA ALA A 155 35.56 5.71 -0.61
C ALA A 155 36.39 4.62 0.13
N ASP A 156 35.77 3.86 1.03
CA ASP A 156 36.36 2.72 1.74
C ASP A 156 36.15 1.34 1.06
N GLY A 157 35.77 1.32 -0.23
CA GLY A 157 35.83 0.11 -1.06
C GLY A 157 34.77 -0.97 -0.79
N GLY A 158 33.90 -0.77 0.20
CA GLY A 158 32.75 -1.64 0.47
C GLY A 158 31.58 -1.32 -0.46
N ILE A 159 31.21 -2.26 -1.34
CA ILE A 159 29.95 -2.19 -2.08
C ILE A 159 28.81 -2.45 -1.07
N LYS A 160 28.17 -1.40 -0.56
CA LYS A 160 26.88 -1.55 0.11
C LYS A 160 25.83 -1.82 -0.95
N VAL A 161 25.47 -3.09 -1.10
CA VAL A 161 24.24 -3.45 -1.82
C VAL A 161 23.10 -2.80 -1.06
N GLY A 162 22.55 -1.70 -1.60
CA GLY A 162 21.48 -0.94 -0.96
C GLY A 162 20.39 -1.90 -0.48
N SER A 163 20.14 -1.87 0.84
CA SER A 163 19.18 -2.75 1.51
C SER A 163 17.90 -2.79 0.70
N ALA A 164 17.51 -3.97 0.23
CA ALA A 164 16.36 -4.06 -0.66
C ALA A 164 15.09 -3.70 0.14
N TRP A 165 14.55 -2.52 -0.17
CA TRP A 165 13.46 -1.88 0.55
C TRP A 165 12.21 -2.77 0.49
N THR A 166 11.84 -3.35 1.64
CA THR A 166 10.68 -4.23 1.76
C THR A 166 9.47 -3.39 2.15
N VAL A 167 8.63 -3.07 1.17
CA VAL A 167 7.41 -2.23 1.36
C VAL A 167 6.36 -2.97 2.18
N VAL A 168 6.34 -4.30 2.12
CA VAL A 168 5.40 -5.14 2.87
C VAL A 168 6.11 -6.34 3.46
N ARG A 169 5.89 -6.57 4.76
CA ARG A 169 6.41 -7.71 5.50
C ARG A 169 5.33 -8.34 6.36
N ARG A 170 5.43 -9.65 6.58
CA ARG A 170 4.67 -10.31 7.65
C ARG A 170 5.28 -9.94 9.00
N LEU A 171 4.42 -9.70 9.98
CA LEU A 171 4.85 -9.56 11.36
C LEU A 171 5.12 -10.95 11.95
N MET A 172 6.15 -11.03 12.78
CA MET A 172 6.48 -12.24 13.53
C MET A 172 5.68 -12.28 14.83
N GLU A 173 5.45 -13.46 15.41
CA GLU A 173 4.74 -13.58 16.69
C GLU A 173 5.45 -12.81 17.81
N GLU A 174 6.78 -12.84 17.82
CA GLU A 174 7.63 -12.07 18.74
C GLU A 174 7.52 -10.54 18.60
N GLU A 175 6.99 -10.02 17.49
CA GLU A 175 6.75 -8.59 17.29
C GLU A 175 5.36 -8.16 17.75
N VAL A 176 4.48 -9.10 18.04
CA VAL A 176 3.07 -8.87 18.35
C VAL A 176 2.81 -9.31 19.79
N GLU A 177 2.70 -8.33 20.68
CA GLU A 177 2.33 -8.58 22.07
C GLU A 177 0.85 -8.22 22.25
N VAL A 178 0.05 -9.21 22.66
CA VAL A 178 -1.34 -8.98 23.04
C VAL A 178 -1.39 -8.84 24.55
N SER A 179 -1.63 -7.63 25.04
CA SER A 179 -1.83 -7.39 26.46
C SER A 179 -3.23 -7.83 26.85
N LYS A 180 -3.34 -8.71 27.86
CA LYS A 180 -4.62 -9.20 28.38
C LYS A 180 -5.23 -8.29 29.45
N ASP A 181 -4.45 -7.37 30.00
CA ASP A 181 -4.80 -6.74 31.28
C ASP A 181 -5.83 -5.60 31.14
N ASP A 182 -5.97 -4.98 29.96
CA ASP A 182 -6.79 -3.75 29.79
C ASP A 182 -7.80 -3.81 28.63
N GLY A 183 -8.29 -5.01 28.29
CA GLY A 183 -9.21 -5.19 27.16
C GLY A 183 -8.46 -5.30 25.83
N GLU A 184 -7.87 -6.48 25.60
CA GLU A 184 -7.22 -6.93 24.36
C GLU A 184 -6.54 -5.81 23.55
N SER A 185 -5.66 -5.07 24.22
CA SER A 185 -4.86 -4.06 23.53
C SER A 185 -3.66 -4.75 22.88
N MET A 186 -3.59 -4.64 21.56
CA MET A 186 -2.47 -5.15 20.79
C MET A 186 -1.36 -4.08 20.76
N VAL A 187 -0.14 -4.50 21.06
CA VAL A 187 1.07 -3.67 20.99
C VAL A 187 2.03 -4.33 20.01
N ILE A 188 2.54 -3.55 19.05
CA ILE A 188 3.54 -4.04 18.10
C ILE A 188 4.90 -3.47 18.50
N LYS A 189 5.86 -4.37 18.71
CA LYS A 189 7.27 -4.07 18.94
C LYS A 189 8.06 -4.49 17.72
N PRO A 190 8.16 -3.62 16.70
CA PRO A 190 8.91 -3.96 15.50
C PRO A 190 10.36 -4.22 15.91
N GLN A 191 10.93 -5.35 15.47
CA GLN A 191 12.35 -5.60 15.73
C GLN A 191 13.17 -4.44 15.17
N SER A 192 14.10 -3.91 15.97
CA SER A 192 14.95 -2.75 15.67
C SER A 192 15.90 -2.95 14.48
N HIS A 193 15.75 -4.05 13.76
CA HIS A 193 16.57 -4.38 12.60
C HIS A 193 16.04 -3.65 11.37
N GLU A 194 16.76 -2.57 11.06
CA GLU A 194 16.98 -2.05 9.72
C GLU A 194 15.96 -1.04 9.17
N SER A 195 16.48 0.18 9.02
CA SER A 195 16.24 1.06 7.87
C SER A 195 14.91 1.82 7.85
N GLY A 196 14.80 2.86 8.70
CA GLY A 196 14.01 4.09 8.48
C GLY A 196 12.53 3.93 8.05
N ALA A 197 11.98 2.72 8.15
CA ALA A 197 10.69 2.36 7.58
C ALA A 197 9.61 2.76 8.57
N ASN A 198 8.71 3.62 8.15
CA ASN A 198 7.54 3.97 8.92
C ASN A 198 6.43 3.01 8.54
N ILE A 199 6.04 2.11 9.45
CA ILE A 199 4.79 1.36 9.29
C ILE A 199 3.66 2.38 9.20
N ILE A 200 2.78 2.25 8.22
CA ILE A 200 1.66 3.19 7.97
C ILE A 200 0.30 2.52 8.13
N ALA A 201 0.25 1.19 8.07
CA ALA A 201 -0.97 0.41 8.25
C ALA A 201 -0.63 -1.05 8.55
N ILE A 202 -1.50 -1.74 9.27
CA ILE A 202 -1.42 -3.19 9.48
C ILE A 202 -2.68 -3.82 8.87
N LEU A 203 -2.50 -4.91 8.12
CA LEU A 203 -3.59 -5.66 7.52
C LEU A 203 -3.70 -7.01 8.22
N ASP A 204 -4.86 -7.29 8.79
CA ASP A 204 -5.19 -8.63 9.31
C ASP A 204 -5.89 -9.44 8.22
N ILE A 205 -5.26 -10.57 7.88
CA ILE A 205 -5.70 -11.51 6.84
C ILE A 205 -6.21 -12.84 7.41
N SER A 206 -6.34 -12.99 8.73
CA SER A 206 -6.70 -14.25 9.40
C SER A 206 -8.02 -14.80 8.90
N ASN A 207 -9.03 -13.94 8.79
CA ASN A 207 -10.39 -14.32 8.43
C ASN A 207 -10.64 -14.37 6.90
N LEU A 208 -9.60 -14.19 6.08
CA LEU A 208 -9.73 -14.38 4.62
C LEU A 208 -9.50 -15.83 4.18
N ALA A 209 -8.91 -16.66 5.07
CA ALA A 209 -8.50 -18.03 4.78
C ALA A 209 -9.56 -19.07 5.12
N LEU A 210 -10.51 -18.75 6.00
CA LEU A 210 -11.64 -19.63 6.31
C LEU A 210 -12.71 -19.47 5.25
N GLU A 211 -12.73 -20.40 4.31
CA GLU A 211 -13.87 -21.29 4.08
C GLU A 211 -13.61 -22.03 2.76
N LYS A 212 -13.23 -23.30 2.90
CA LYS A 212 -13.68 -24.28 1.92
C LYS A 212 -15.16 -24.46 2.27
N PRO A 213 -16.11 -24.05 1.42
CA PRO A 213 -17.51 -24.31 1.70
C PRO A 213 -17.68 -25.82 1.69
N ASP A 214 -17.65 -26.44 2.86
CA ASP A 214 -17.93 -27.86 3.04
C ASP A 214 -19.44 -28.05 2.85
N SER A 215 -19.90 -27.95 1.60
CA SER A 215 -21.12 -28.46 0.93
C SER A 215 -22.45 -28.61 1.69
N SER A 216 -22.60 -28.13 2.92
CA SER A 216 -23.81 -28.21 3.73
C SER A 216 -24.40 -26.81 3.81
N SER A 217 -25.32 -26.57 2.88
CA SER A 217 -25.97 -25.30 2.61
C SER A 217 -27.05 -25.03 3.66
N GLU A 218 -26.65 -24.63 4.87
CA GLU A 218 -27.58 -23.91 5.76
C GLU A 218 -27.66 -22.45 5.28
N THR A 219 -28.85 -22.10 4.79
CA THR A 219 -29.21 -20.75 4.37
C THR A 219 -29.34 -19.89 5.62
N VAL A 220 -28.22 -19.40 6.16
CA VAL A 220 -28.23 -18.41 7.23
C VAL A 220 -28.76 -17.10 6.63
N GLU A 221 -30.01 -16.77 6.95
CA GLU A 221 -30.59 -15.45 6.68
C GLU A 221 -29.69 -14.38 7.29
N MET A 222 -28.91 -13.70 6.44
CA MET A 222 -28.14 -12.52 6.82
C MET A 222 -29.10 -11.38 7.15
N LYS A 223 -29.50 -11.28 8.43
CA LYS A 223 -29.99 -10.00 8.96
C LYS A 223 -28.89 -8.97 8.72
N SER A 224 -29.20 -7.97 7.91
CA SER A 224 -28.31 -6.86 7.58
C SER A 224 -28.22 -5.90 8.77
N ASP A 225 -27.63 -6.36 9.87
CA ASP A 225 -27.21 -5.46 10.93
C ASP A 225 -26.09 -4.60 10.33
N HIS A 226 -26.44 -3.36 9.99
CA HIS A 226 -25.54 -2.35 9.44
C HIS A 226 -24.58 -1.82 10.52
N THR A 227 -24.04 -2.72 11.34
CA THR A 227 -23.04 -2.41 12.35
C THR A 227 -21.79 -1.96 11.61
N ILE A 228 -21.44 -0.69 11.81
CA ILE A 228 -20.26 -0.10 11.19
C ILE A 228 -19.03 -0.81 11.79
N PRO A 229 -18.15 -1.41 10.98
CA PRO A 229 -16.98 -2.11 11.50
C PRO A 229 -16.07 -1.11 12.21
N SER A 230 -15.80 -1.33 13.50
CA SER A 230 -14.81 -0.56 14.26
C SER A 230 -13.40 -0.96 13.82
N ILE A 231 -12.56 0.01 13.43
CA ILE A 231 -11.17 -0.22 13.03
C ILE A 231 -10.27 0.18 14.21
N PRO A 232 -9.74 -0.81 14.95
CA PRO A 232 -8.92 -0.56 16.13
C PRO A 232 -7.60 0.13 15.77
N LEU A 233 -7.11 0.94 16.71
CA LEU A 233 -5.78 1.54 16.67
C LEU A 233 -4.83 0.69 17.51
N VAL A 234 -3.71 0.31 16.92
CA VAL A 234 -2.66 -0.50 17.54
C VAL A 234 -1.50 0.40 17.89
N SER A 235 -1.02 0.33 19.13
CA SER A 235 0.11 1.14 19.57
C SER A 235 1.41 0.49 19.12
N ILE A 236 2.25 1.26 18.44
CA ILE A 236 3.61 0.84 18.07
C ILE A 236 4.59 1.49 19.03
N THR A 237 5.30 0.63 19.76
CA THR A 237 6.36 1.08 20.66
C THR A 237 7.64 1.21 19.85
N SER A 238 8.11 2.45 19.67
CA SER A 238 9.43 2.69 19.11
C SER A 238 10.50 2.29 20.14
N PRO A 239 11.62 1.66 19.74
CA PRO A 239 12.73 1.39 20.65
C PRO A 239 13.41 2.69 21.15
N SER A 240 13.15 3.84 20.51
CA SER A 240 13.70 5.12 20.94
C SER A 240 12.88 5.69 22.12
N PRO A 241 13.51 5.96 23.28
CA PRO A 241 12.82 6.46 24.47
C PRO A 241 12.22 7.86 24.31
N THR A 242 12.57 8.57 23.23
CA THR A 242 12.09 9.94 22.98
C THR A 242 10.86 10.02 22.08
N THR A 243 10.45 8.92 21.44
CA THR A 243 9.35 8.94 20.48
C THR A 243 8.05 8.59 21.17
N THR A 244 7.06 9.49 21.10
CA THR A 244 5.68 9.23 21.53
C THR A 244 5.14 7.98 20.83
N ALA A 245 4.45 7.10 21.57
CA ALA A 245 3.81 5.92 20.99
C ALA A 245 2.95 6.32 19.78
N HIS A 246 3.23 5.73 18.62
CA HIS A 246 2.49 6.00 17.40
C HIS A 246 1.36 4.99 17.26
N GLN A 247 0.14 5.48 17.09
CA GLN A 247 -1.03 4.63 16.86
C GLN A 247 -1.20 4.36 15.37
N ILE A 248 -1.33 3.09 15.00
CA ILE A 248 -1.48 2.64 13.62
C ILE A 248 -2.80 1.88 13.46
N PRO A 249 -3.61 2.17 12.43
CA PRO A 249 -4.84 1.44 12.19
C PRO A 249 -4.57 -0.03 11.78
N LEU A 250 -5.32 -0.93 12.40
CA LEU A 250 -5.36 -2.35 12.07
C LEU A 250 -6.62 -2.65 11.25
N TYR A 251 -6.43 -2.98 9.97
CA TYR A 251 -7.51 -3.26 9.04
C TYR A 251 -7.74 -4.77 8.92
N THR A 252 -8.81 -5.28 9.54
CA THR A 252 -9.28 -6.64 9.31
C THR A 252 -10.00 -6.71 7.97
N LEU A 253 -9.34 -7.26 6.95
CA LEU A 253 -9.82 -7.18 5.57
C LEU A 253 -11.14 -7.92 5.35
N ALA A 254 -11.38 -9.01 6.09
CA ALA A 254 -12.60 -9.81 5.97
C ALA A 254 -13.86 -9.08 6.44
N THR A 255 -13.75 -8.25 7.49
CA THR A 255 -14.87 -7.48 8.05
C THR A 255 -15.07 -6.17 7.30
N LEU A 256 -13.99 -5.57 6.80
CA LEU A 256 -14.01 -4.29 6.11
C LEU A 256 -14.51 -4.38 4.66
N LEU A 257 -14.27 -5.51 3.98
CA LEU A 257 -14.55 -5.68 2.57
C LEU A 257 -15.64 -6.76 2.36
N PRO A 258 -16.53 -6.60 1.37
CA PRO A 258 -17.65 -7.52 1.17
C PRO A 258 -17.16 -8.91 0.79
N ALA A 259 -17.87 -9.95 1.25
CA ALA A 259 -17.54 -11.36 1.00
C ALA A 259 -17.37 -11.69 -0.48
N SER A 260 -18.18 -11.06 -1.36
CA SER A 260 -18.09 -11.20 -2.81
C SER A 260 -16.72 -10.81 -3.41
N SER A 261 -15.91 -10.05 -2.67
CA SER A 261 -14.57 -9.63 -3.07
C SER A 261 -13.43 -10.44 -2.45
N HIS A 262 -13.72 -11.31 -1.47
CA HIS A 262 -12.70 -12.02 -0.68
C HIS A 262 -11.79 -12.91 -1.53
N GLU A 263 -12.30 -13.58 -2.56
CA GLU A 263 -11.47 -14.40 -3.46
C GLU A 263 -10.44 -13.55 -4.23
N ARG A 264 -10.85 -12.38 -4.72
CA ARG A 264 -9.92 -11.46 -5.41
C ARG A 264 -8.85 -10.93 -4.46
N ILE A 265 -9.26 -10.57 -3.24
CA ILE A 265 -8.35 -10.12 -2.18
C ILE A 265 -7.35 -11.24 -1.84
N ARG A 266 -7.82 -12.47 -1.63
CA ARG A 266 -7.00 -13.64 -1.33
C ARG A 266 -5.96 -13.90 -2.41
N LYS A 267 -6.34 -13.79 -3.68
CA LYS A 267 -5.41 -13.92 -4.82
C LYS A 267 -4.33 -12.83 -4.80
N ALA A 268 -4.71 -11.58 -4.56
CA ALA A 268 -3.76 -10.46 -4.47
C ALA A 268 -2.80 -10.63 -3.28
N ILE A 269 -3.33 -10.96 -2.10
CA ILE A 269 -2.55 -11.24 -0.88
C ILE A 269 -1.59 -12.41 -1.11
N THR A 270 -2.03 -13.50 -1.71
CA THR A 270 -1.17 -14.65 -2.03
C THR A 270 0.00 -14.26 -2.95
N SER A 271 -0.26 -13.41 -3.95
CA SER A 271 0.77 -12.86 -4.83
C SER A 271 1.77 -11.98 -4.08
N ILE A 272 1.28 -11.14 -3.16
CA ILE A 272 2.12 -10.29 -2.31
C ILE A 272 3.04 -11.15 -1.44
N LEU A 273 2.48 -12.17 -0.80
CA LEU A 273 3.19 -13.09 0.07
C LEU A 273 4.22 -13.95 -0.68
N ALA A 274 3.92 -14.37 -1.91
CA ALA A 274 4.89 -15.08 -2.75
C ALA A 274 6.09 -14.18 -3.10
N THR A 275 5.81 -12.91 -3.40
CA THR A 275 6.84 -11.92 -3.71
C THR A 275 7.73 -11.62 -2.49
N GLU A 276 7.12 -11.44 -1.32
CA GLU A 276 7.82 -11.24 -0.05
C GLU A 276 8.74 -12.43 0.27
N ARG A 277 8.24 -13.67 0.18
CA ARG A 277 9.07 -14.88 0.38
C ARG A 277 10.22 -14.97 -0.61
N ASN A 278 10.00 -14.61 -1.87
CA ASN A 278 11.06 -14.57 -2.88
C ASN A 278 12.13 -13.53 -2.52
N HIS A 279 11.72 -12.38 -2.01
CA HIS A 279 12.60 -11.32 -1.55
C HIS A 279 13.45 -11.78 -0.36
N ALA A 280 12.81 -12.35 0.67
CA ALA A 280 13.49 -12.91 1.84
C ALA A 280 14.52 -13.99 1.45
N ARG A 281 14.18 -14.86 0.49
CA ARG A 281 15.13 -15.87 -0.03
C ARG A 281 16.34 -15.25 -0.70
N ARG A 282 16.15 -14.20 -1.50
CA ARG A 282 17.26 -13.47 -2.17
C ARG A 282 18.18 -12.77 -1.17
N LEU A 283 17.61 -12.14 -0.15
CA LEU A 283 18.40 -11.52 0.91
C LEU A 283 19.26 -12.55 1.66
N ARG A 284 18.69 -13.71 2.01
CA ARG A 284 19.44 -14.81 2.65
C ARG A 284 20.56 -15.37 1.77
N SER A 285 20.39 -15.37 0.44
CA SER A 285 21.47 -15.80 -0.46
C SER A 285 22.60 -14.78 -0.55
N LEU A 286 22.30 -13.48 -0.45
CA LEU A 286 23.30 -12.42 -0.48
C LEU A 286 24.09 -12.35 0.84
N SER A 287 23.44 -12.62 1.98
CA SER A 287 24.11 -12.65 3.28
C SER A 287 25.05 -13.85 3.44
N ARG A 288 24.87 -14.93 2.66
CA ARG A 288 25.86 -16.00 2.53
C ARG A 288 26.97 -15.53 1.61
N SER A 289 27.73 -14.54 2.08
CA SER A 289 29.00 -14.20 1.44
C SER A 289 29.82 -15.48 1.34
N PRO A 290 30.24 -15.92 0.14
CA PRO A 290 31.20 -16.99 0.04
C PRO A 290 32.47 -16.47 0.72
N CYS A 291 32.71 -16.96 1.94
CA CYS A 291 34.03 -16.92 2.52
C CYS A 291 34.87 -17.71 1.52
N ASN A 292 35.64 -17.00 0.71
CA ASN A 292 36.78 -17.60 0.05
C ASN A 292 37.66 -18.08 1.19
N ASP A 293 37.50 -19.37 1.49
CA ASP A 293 38.51 -20.16 2.15
C ASP A 293 39.68 -20.18 1.16
N ASP A 294 40.43 -19.07 1.13
CA ASP A 294 41.69 -18.96 0.43
C ASP A 294 42.63 -19.89 1.18
N GLY A 295 42.51 -21.17 0.84
CA GLY A 295 43.41 -22.23 1.22
C GLY A 295 44.79 -21.91 0.69
N GLU A 296 45.51 -21.08 1.42
CA GLU A 296 46.95 -21.03 1.39
C GLU A 296 47.43 -22.43 1.77
N THR A 297 47.73 -23.20 0.73
CA THR A 297 48.15 -24.59 0.83
C THR A 297 49.54 -24.62 1.45
N THR A 298 49.63 -24.63 2.78
CA THR A 298 50.85 -25.04 3.49
C THR A 298 50.64 -26.42 4.09
N PRO A 299 51.32 -27.46 3.58
CA PRO A 299 51.30 -28.78 4.20
C PRO A 299 52.17 -28.75 5.46
N SER A 300 51.56 -28.78 6.64
CA SER A 300 52.27 -29.09 7.88
C SER A 300 51.57 -30.21 8.65
N THR A 301 52.23 -31.36 8.56
CA THR A 301 52.07 -32.57 9.34
C THR A 301 52.15 -32.27 10.85
N VAL A 302 51.05 -32.37 11.60
CA VAL A 302 51.12 -32.58 13.06
C VAL A 302 50.02 -33.56 13.51
N ILE A 303 50.48 -34.47 14.36
CA ILE A 303 49.88 -35.68 14.88
C ILE A 303 48.79 -35.37 15.94
N THR A 304 47.66 -36.05 15.77
CA THR A 304 46.61 -36.50 16.71
C THR A 304 46.66 -36.09 18.19
N THR A 305 45.53 -35.55 18.69
CA THR A 305 44.89 -35.98 19.96
C THR A 305 43.36 -35.89 19.87
N PRO A 306 42.59 -36.87 20.42
CA PRO A 306 41.14 -36.86 20.42
C PRO A 306 40.62 -36.22 21.71
N THR A 307 40.10 -34.99 21.63
CA THR A 307 39.38 -34.38 22.76
C THR A 307 37.95 -34.09 22.33
N SER A 308 37.02 -34.82 22.96
CA SER A 308 35.57 -34.71 22.84
C SER A 308 35.12 -33.25 22.92
N LYS A 309 34.59 -32.70 21.83
CA LYS A 309 33.96 -31.38 21.81
C LYS A 309 32.52 -31.52 21.32
N ALA A 310 31.62 -31.19 22.24
CA ALA A 310 30.19 -31.39 22.17
C ALA A 310 29.58 -30.80 20.89
N ALA A 311 28.76 -31.62 20.23
CA ALA A 311 27.88 -31.22 19.15
C ALA A 311 26.80 -30.27 19.70
N SER A 312 27.03 -28.96 19.62
CA SER A 312 25.97 -27.97 19.77
C SER A 312 25.15 -27.98 18.48
N LEU A 313 24.16 -28.87 18.41
CA LEU A 313 23.11 -28.84 17.41
C LEU A 313 22.35 -27.51 17.58
N SER A 314 22.63 -26.52 16.74
CA SER A 314 21.79 -25.32 16.67
C SER A 314 20.46 -25.71 16.03
N THR A 315 19.50 -26.07 16.87
CA THR A 315 18.10 -26.25 16.46
C THR A 315 17.66 -24.96 15.78
N THR A 316 17.47 -25.02 14.47
CA THR A 316 16.95 -23.90 13.68
C THR A 316 15.50 -23.74 14.09
N THR A 317 15.22 -22.84 15.03
CA THR A 317 13.86 -22.55 15.48
C THR A 317 13.07 -22.06 14.27
N GLU A 318 12.08 -22.85 13.84
CA GLU A 318 11.18 -22.47 12.77
C GLU A 318 10.42 -21.22 13.21
N ARG A 319 10.66 -20.10 12.52
CA ARG A 319 10.03 -18.83 12.89
C ARG A 319 8.56 -18.87 12.46
N VAL A 320 7.65 -18.78 13.42
CA VAL A 320 6.21 -18.75 13.17
C VAL A 320 5.81 -17.34 12.71
N HIS A 321 5.15 -17.26 11.55
CA HIS A 321 4.66 -16.01 10.99
C HIS A 321 3.21 -15.77 11.37
N THR A 322 2.87 -14.55 11.74
CA THR A 322 1.46 -14.17 11.97
C THR A 322 0.70 -13.98 10.65
N ASN A 323 -0.63 -13.85 10.77
CA ASN A 323 -1.52 -13.41 9.71
C ASN A 323 -1.63 -11.88 9.60
N LEU A 324 -0.61 -11.16 10.03
CA LEU A 324 -0.57 -9.71 10.01
C LEU A 324 0.48 -9.22 9.01
N LEU A 325 0.06 -8.30 8.15
CA LEU A 325 0.94 -7.66 7.17
C LEU A 325 1.14 -6.20 7.55
N ALA A 326 2.39 -5.82 7.78
CA ALA A 326 2.76 -4.41 7.94
C ALA A 326 2.98 -3.79 6.55
N LEU A 327 2.26 -2.72 6.26
CA LEU A 327 2.56 -1.81 5.15
C LEU A 327 3.54 -0.76 5.66
N SER A 328 4.70 -0.67 5.02
CA SER A 328 5.73 0.30 5.35
C SER A 328 5.85 1.35 4.26
N SER A 329 6.02 2.60 4.67
CA SER A 329 6.52 3.67 3.83
C SER A 329 7.96 3.96 4.19
N PHE A 330 8.74 4.35 3.20
CA PHE A 330 10.08 4.82 3.45
C PHE A 330 10.15 6.29 3.10
N PRO A 331 10.80 7.13 3.92
CA PRO A 331 11.09 8.48 3.51
C PRO A 331 11.85 8.37 2.20
N CYS A 332 11.34 9.01 1.15
CA CYS A 332 12.11 9.24 -0.04
C CYS A 332 13.20 10.22 0.40
N SER A 333 14.27 9.71 1.02
CA SER A 333 15.50 10.48 1.21
C SER A 333 15.80 10.98 -0.18
N THR A 334 15.71 12.30 -0.33
CA THR A 334 15.86 13.03 -1.56
C THR A 334 17.09 12.47 -2.23
N ILE A 335 16.92 11.55 -3.19
CA ILE A 335 17.93 11.30 -4.19
C ILE A 335 17.87 12.61 -4.96
N THR A 336 18.53 13.62 -4.44
CA THR A 336 18.93 14.79 -5.22
C THR A 336 19.80 14.17 -6.28
N SER A 337 19.16 13.82 -7.40
CA SER A 337 19.80 13.61 -8.68
C SER A 337 20.47 14.94 -8.98
N THR A 338 21.62 15.16 -8.35
CA THR A 338 22.51 16.26 -8.63
C THR A 338 22.94 16.07 -10.08
N ASP A 339 22.44 16.97 -10.91
CA ASP A 339 23.10 17.46 -12.12
C ASP A 339 23.01 16.63 -13.41
N ASP A 340 21.81 16.11 -13.74
CA ASP A 340 21.53 15.75 -15.15
C ASP A 340 20.34 16.56 -15.71
N PRO A 341 20.57 17.80 -16.20
CA PRO A 341 19.52 18.72 -16.63
C PRO A 341 18.84 18.35 -17.97
N ASP A 342 19.22 17.26 -18.63
CA ASP A 342 18.86 17.01 -20.04
C ASP A 342 17.78 15.92 -20.27
N TYR A 343 17.20 15.32 -19.22
CA TYR A 343 16.12 14.34 -19.41
C TYR A 343 14.74 15.00 -19.54
N GLY A 344 14.26 15.00 -20.78
CA GLY A 344 13.07 15.69 -21.26
C GLY A 344 11.73 15.41 -20.57
N VAL A 345 10.86 16.41 -20.73
CA VAL A 345 9.47 16.53 -20.28
C VAL A 345 8.62 15.35 -20.79
N GLY A 346 8.47 14.29 -20.01
CA GLY A 346 7.60 13.17 -20.38
C GLY A 346 7.68 11.91 -19.53
N ALA A 347 8.63 11.80 -18.60
CA ALA A 347 8.68 10.67 -17.68
C ALA A 347 7.45 10.68 -16.77
N LEU A 348 6.62 9.64 -16.88
CA LEU A 348 5.59 9.35 -15.87
C LEU A 348 6.25 9.35 -14.49
N PRO A 349 5.59 9.87 -13.43
CA PRO A 349 6.15 9.87 -12.09
C PRO A 349 6.45 8.43 -11.70
N TYR A 350 7.72 8.05 -11.75
CA TYR A 350 8.19 6.80 -11.22
C TYR A 350 8.02 6.91 -9.71
N PHE A 351 6.97 6.29 -9.17
CA PHE A 351 6.85 6.12 -7.74
C PHE A 351 8.14 5.45 -7.27
N SER A 352 8.86 6.12 -6.38
CA SER A 352 9.98 5.51 -5.68
C SER A 352 9.42 4.25 -5.01
N ARG A 353 10.18 3.14 -5.05
CA ARG A 353 9.69 1.85 -4.57
C ARG A 353 9.17 1.92 -3.12
N GLY A 354 9.69 2.86 -2.32
CA GLY A 354 9.26 3.13 -0.96
C GLY A 354 7.85 3.73 -0.79
N GLU A 355 7.21 4.21 -1.86
CA GLU A 355 5.85 4.76 -1.82
C GLU A 355 4.77 3.78 -2.29
N LEU A 356 5.13 2.58 -2.75
CA LEU A 356 4.17 1.65 -3.35
C LEU A 356 3.01 1.27 -2.42
N GLY A 357 3.24 1.22 -1.10
CA GLY A 357 2.20 0.91 -0.11
C GLY A 357 1.31 2.10 0.26
N VAL A 358 1.72 3.33 -0.06
CA VAL A 358 1.02 4.56 0.35
C VAL A 358 -0.36 4.68 -0.30
N PRO A 359 -0.54 4.46 -1.61
CA PRO A 359 -1.87 4.50 -2.22
C PRO A 359 -2.88 3.53 -1.60
N LEU A 360 -2.45 2.30 -1.25
CA LEU A 360 -3.27 1.31 -0.58
C LEU A 360 -3.65 1.75 0.84
N ALA A 361 -2.68 2.26 1.61
CA ALA A 361 -2.94 2.79 2.95
C ALA A 361 -3.92 3.98 2.91
N ILE A 362 -3.78 4.89 1.94
CA ILE A 362 -4.72 6.01 1.74
C ILE A 362 -6.12 5.51 1.39
N ALA A 363 -6.24 4.48 0.55
CA ALA A 363 -7.53 3.91 0.18
C ALA A 363 -8.25 3.30 1.39
N LEU A 364 -7.53 2.52 2.20
CA LEU A 364 -8.03 1.94 3.45
C LEU A 364 -8.43 3.01 4.46
N TRP A 365 -7.60 4.04 4.61
CA TRP A 365 -7.87 5.17 5.49
C TRP A 365 -9.12 5.94 5.08
N ARG A 366 -9.33 6.19 3.79
CA ARG A 366 -10.57 6.83 3.30
C ARG A 366 -11.81 6.03 3.61
N LEU A 367 -11.74 4.70 3.48
CA LEU A 367 -12.84 3.82 3.85
C LEU A 367 -13.12 3.90 5.36
N ARG A 368 -12.08 3.95 6.19
CA ARG A 368 -12.20 4.21 7.64
C ARG A 368 -12.86 5.55 7.96
N CYS A 369 -12.41 6.64 7.33
CA CYS A 369 -13.02 7.97 7.48
C CYS A 369 -14.48 7.98 7.08
N PHE A 370 -14.83 7.27 6.01
CA PHE A 370 -16.21 7.16 5.55
C PHE A 370 -17.10 6.53 6.62
N HIS A 371 -16.59 5.53 7.35
CA HIS A 371 -17.27 4.91 8.49
C HIS A 371 -17.27 5.77 9.77
N GLY A 372 -16.82 7.02 9.71
CA GLY A 372 -16.84 7.97 10.83
C GLY A 372 -15.64 7.87 11.77
N GLN A 373 -14.59 7.13 11.39
CA GLN A 373 -13.42 6.90 12.24
C GLN A 373 -12.17 7.64 11.74
N GLY A 374 -11.22 7.92 12.62
CA GLY A 374 -9.91 8.46 12.26
C GLY A 374 -9.84 9.97 12.00
N TRP A 375 -10.93 10.71 12.21
CA TRP A 375 -10.93 12.18 12.13
C TRP A 375 -10.26 12.84 13.33
N GLU A 376 -10.21 12.15 14.47
CA GLU A 376 -9.62 12.64 15.73
C GLU A 376 -8.09 12.74 15.68
N ALA A 377 -7.46 12.10 14.69
CA ALA A 377 -6.01 11.99 14.57
C ALA A 377 -5.38 13.03 13.62
N VAL A 378 -6.15 14.02 13.14
CA VAL A 378 -5.71 15.02 12.14
C VAL A 378 -5.68 16.42 12.72
#